data_AF-A0A979FRA9-F1
#
_entry.id   AF-A0A979FRA9-F1
#
_cell.length_a   1.000
_cell.length_b   1.000
_cell.length_c   1.000
_cell.angle_alpha   90.00
_cell.angle_beta   90.00
_cell.angle_gamma   90.00
#
_symmetry.space_group_name_H-M   'P 1'
#
loop_
_entity.id
_entity.type
_entity.pdbx_description
1 polymer ?
#
loop_
_entity_poly.entity_id
_entity_poly.type
_entity_poly.pdbx_seq_one_letter_code
_entity_poly.pdbx_strand_id
1 'polypeptide(L)'
;MTGNDCCPPLIASQYPAVFTGRDVAAVAAMLLHAKPKRVDVDMEAADLRGAPWGALVAAAGGVDVVLKLSSPDRNEHHDDLLLPLQDSGVRLVTFSGCVGTSAGVAALASCVARDADLYINMAAPLDLSALGGTYKYLCICVSRPFPPPGPSSPTWPLPSSPPPTLAVELADVGSWEAGAHTILSLAPPGKRFGSLRCSRGAAALDRCSLRAAVLVSLLQRLHAAGVRTETEGDTCAEVDEWGTVRLWITDQWPTGGPEVLSDAELRWRKYLGWRKFLD
;
A
#
# COMPACT_ATOMS: atom_id res chain seq x y z
N MET A 1 -2.92 -12.12 -21.23
CA MET A 1 -3.80 -11.13 -20.57
C MET A 1 -4.41 -11.79 -19.35
N THR A 2 -3.76 -11.60 -18.19
CA THR A 2 -4.28 -11.67 -16.82
C THR A 2 -3.21 -10.98 -15.99
N GLY A 3 -3.46 -9.74 -15.56
CA GLY A 3 -2.57 -9.02 -14.66
C GLY A 3 -2.70 -9.63 -13.27
N ASN A 4 -1.67 -10.32 -12.80
CA ASN A 4 -1.62 -10.78 -11.42
C ASN A 4 -1.10 -9.63 -10.56
N ASP A 5 -2.04 -8.92 -9.96
CA ASP A 5 -1.83 -7.97 -8.87
C ASP A 5 -1.08 -8.61 -7.69
N CYS A 6 -0.45 -7.77 -6.88
CA CYS A 6 0.39 -8.08 -5.73
C CYS A 6 -0.32 -8.81 -4.56
N CYS A 7 -1.38 -9.59 -4.80
CA CYS A 7 -2.11 -10.36 -3.80
C CYS A 7 -1.74 -11.87 -3.85
N PRO A 8 -1.60 -12.54 -2.69
CA PRO A 8 -1.40 -14.00 -2.64
C PRO A 8 -2.64 -14.77 -3.15
N PRO A 9 -2.46 -16.04 -3.57
CA PRO A 9 -3.51 -16.81 -4.26
C PRO A 9 -4.74 -17.07 -3.37
N LEU A 10 -5.93 -16.93 -3.97
CA LEU A 10 -7.23 -17.21 -3.36
C LEU A 10 -7.38 -18.70 -3.07
N ILE A 11 -7.17 -19.09 -1.81
CA ILE A 11 -7.75 -20.32 -1.26
C ILE A 11 -9.27 -20.12 -1.24
N ALA A 12 -10.05 -21.13 -1.65
CA ALA A 12 -11.52 -21.09 -1.59
C ALA A 12 -11.98 -20.60 -0.21
N SER A 13 -12.53 -19.39 -0.17
CA SER A 13 -12.95 -18.73 1.06
C SER A 13 -14.16 -19.48 1.63
N GLN A 14 -14.14 -19.79 2.92
CA GLN A 14 -15.32 -20.31 3.64
C GLN A 14 -16.38 -19.21 3.90
N TYR A 15 -16.13 -17.99 3.42
CA TYR A 15 -16.98 -16.82 3.65
C TYR A 15 -17.72 -16.43 2.37
N PRO A 16 -18.92 -15.83 2.51
CA PRO A 16 -19.61 -15.20 1.39
C PRO A 16 -18.68 -14.20 0.71
N ALA A 17 -18.48 -14.39 -0.59
CA ALA A 17 -17.58 -13.57 -1.40
C ALA A 17 -18.40 -12.83 -2.46
N VAL A 18 -18.10 -11.54 -2.62
CA VAL A 18 -18.76 -10.60 -3.50
C VAL A 18 -17.76 -10.16 -4.55
N PHE A 19 -17.97 -10.60 -5.79
CA PHE A 19 -17.09 -10.28 -6.91
C PHE A 19 -17.78 -9.44 -7.97
N THR A 20 -19.11 -9.35 -7.91
CA THR A 20 -19.94 -8.63 -8.88
C THR A 20 -21.03 -7.81 -8.19
N GLY A 21 -21.58 -6.82 -8.88
CA GLY A 21 -22.72 -6.06 -8.38
C GLY A 21 -23.97 -6.91 -8.07
N ARG A 22 -24.15 -8.07 -8.74
CA ARG A 22 -25.23 -9.01 -8.43
C ARG A 22 -25.00 -9.69 -7.08
N ASP A 23 -23.75 -10.04 -6.78
CA ASP A 23 -23.39 -10.64 -5.49
C ASP A 23 -23.64 -9.67 -4.34
N VAL A 24 -23.40 -8.37 -4.54
CA VAL A 24 -23.69 -7.32 -3.53
C VAL A 24 -25.16 -7.39 -3.11
N ALA A 25 -26.09 -7.43 -4.07
CA ALA A 25 -27.52 -7.50 -3.80
C ALA A 25 -27.92 -8.80 -3.10
N ALA A 26 -27.38 -9.94 -3.57
CA ALA A 26 -27.67 -11.25 -3.00
C ALA A 26 -27.16 -11.37 -1.55
N VAL A 27 -25.94 -10.90 -1.28
CA VAL A 27 -25.34 -10.89 0.05
C VAL A 27 -26.07 -9.91 0.97
N ALA A 28 -26.47 -8.73 0.49
CA ALA A 28 -27.28 -7.81 1.28
C ALA A 28 -28.61 -8.47 1.73
N ALA A 29 -29.30 -9.17 0.83
CA ALA A 29 -30.53 -9.89 1.16
C ALA A 29 -30.27 -11.04 2.15
N MET A 30 -29.18 -11.80 1.95
CA MET A 30 -28.77 -12.86 2.87
C MET A 30 -28.50 -12.31 4.29
N LEU A 31 -27.84 -11.16 4.42
CA LEU A 31 -27.47 -10.55 5.69
C LEU A 31 -28.68 -10.17 6.57
N LEU A 32 -29.86 -9.97 5.96
CA LEU A 32 -31.12 -9.76 6.68
C LEU A 32 -31.63 -11.02 7.37
N HIS A 33 -31.23 -12.20 6.90
CA HIS A 33 -31.69 -13.49 7.41
C HIS A 33 -30.62 -14.23 8.22
N ALA A 34 -29.35 -14.10 7.83
CA ALA A 34 -28.22 -14.76 8.45
C ALA A 34 -27.01 -13.83 8.47
N LYS A 35 -26.41 -13.65 9.65
CA LYS A 35 -25.18 -12.87 9.81
C LYS A 35 -23.97 -13.80 9.82
N PRO A 36 -23.21 -13.93 8.72
CA PRO A 36 -21.93 -14.62 8.73
C PRO A 36 -20.96 -13.86 9.63
N LYS A 37 -19.88 -14.51 10.04
CA LYS A 37 -18.81 -13.83 10.78
C LYS A 37 -18.10 -12.79 9.91
N ARG A 38 -17.97 -13.06 8.61
CA ARG A 38 -17.19 -12.26 7.68
C ARG A 38 -17.78 -12.29 6.28
N VAL A 39 -17.61 -11.19 5.54
CA VAL A 39 -17.91 -11.06 4.11
C VAL A 39 -16.66 -10.53 3.39
N ASP A 40 -16.31 -11.17 2.27
CA ASP A 40 -15.21 -10.74 1.41
C ASP A 40 -15.79 -9.99 0.21
N VAL A 41 -15.38 -8.74 -0.01
CA VAL A 41 -15.72 -7.92 -1.17
C VAL A 41 -14.44 -7.65 -1.95
N ASP A 42 -14.35 -8.19 -3.16
CA ASP A 42 -13.16 -8.10 -4.01
C ASP A 42 -13.60 -7.82 -5.45
N MET A 43 -13.60 -6.54 -5.83
CA MET A 43 -14.12 -6.11 -7.13
C MET A 43 -13.59 -4.73 -7.54
N GLU A 44 -13.86 -4.34 -8.80
CA GLU A 44 -13.53 -2.99 -9.28
C GLU A 44 -14.40 -1.94 -8.58
N ALA A 45 -13.80 -0.78 -8.26
CA ALA A 45 -14.49 0.32 -7.60
C ALA A 45 -15.66 0.84 -8.45
N ALA A 46 -15.49 0.92 -9.77
CA ALA A 46 -16.53 1.31 -10.71
C ALA A 46 -17.75 0.38 -10.66
N ASP A 47 -17.53 -0.94 -10.61
CA ASP A 47 -18.61 -1.92 -10.50
C ASP A 47 -19.32 -1.84 -9.15
N LEU A 48 -18.58 -1.59 -8.06
CA LEU A 48 -19.19 -1.45 -6.73
C LEU A 48 -20.06 -0.20 -6.62
N ARG A 49 -19.67 0.91 -7.28
CA ARG A 49 -20.50 2.13 -7.37
C ARG A 49 -21.82 1.89 -8.10
N GLY A 50 -21.82 0.99 -9.08
CA GLY A 50 -23.05 0.58 -9.79
C GLY A 50 -23.93 -0.40 -9.01
N ALA A 51 -23.44 -0.92 -7.88
CA ALA A 51 -24.13 -1.92 -7.06
C ALA A 51 -24.88 -1.27 -5.88
N PRO A 52 -25.82 -1.99 -5.22
CA PRO A 52 -26.51 -1.48 -4.03
C PRO A 52 -25.62 -1.53 -2.78
N TRP A 53 -24.44 -0.90 -2.83
CA TRP A 53 -23.42 -0.93 -1.78
C TRP A 53 -23.95 -0.46 -0.43
N GLY A 54 -24.68 0.67 -0.40
CA GLY A 54 -25.27 1.20 0.83
C GLY A 54 -26.25 0.22 1.50
N ALA A 55 -26.97 -0.59 0.73
CA ALA A 55 -27.87 -1.61 1.27
C ALA A 55 -27.09 -2.77 1.92
N LEU A 56 -25.99 -3.20 1.31
CA LEU A 56 -25.09 -4.19 1.90
C LEU A 56 -24.49 -3.67 3.20
N VAL A 57 -23.95 -2.45 3.19
CA VAL A 57 -23.35 -1.82 4.38
C VAL A 57 -24.34 -1.70 5.53
N ALA A 58 -25.56 -1.24 5.26
CA ALA A 58 -26.61 -1.16 6.28
C ALA A 58 -26.98 -2.53 6.87
N ALA A 59 -26.98 -3.59 6.05
CA ALA A 59 -27.26 -4.96 6.51
C ALA A 59 -26.07 -5.61 7.25
N ALA A 60 -24.84 -5.18 6.95
CA ALA A 60 -23.60 -5.75 7.46
C ALA A 60 -23.19 -5.24 8.85
N GLY A 61 -24.02 -4.43 9.53
CA GLY A 61 -23.73 -3.98 10.90
C GLY A 61 -23.41 -5.16 11.85
N GLY A 62 -22.21 -5.11 12.45
CA GLY A 62 -21.66 -6.16 13.32
C GLY A 62 -20.97 -7.32 12.60
N VAL A 63 -20.78 -7.25 11.28
CA VAL A 63 -20.07 -8.25 10.46
C VAL A 63 -18.67 -7.74 10.10
N ASP A 64 -17.70 -8.64 10.09
CA ASP A 64 -16.35 -8.32 9.62
C ASP A 64 -16.32 -8.25 8.09
N VAL A 65 -15.70 -7.22 7.53
CA VAL A 65 -15.64 -7.03 6.09
C VAL A 65 -14.18 -6.96 5.65
N VAL A 66 -13.87 -7.72 4.59
CA VAL A 66 -12.67 -7.51 3.79
C VAL A 66 -13.08 -6.76 2.54
N LEU A 67 -12.51 -5.58 2.37
CA LEU A 67 -12.83 -4.71 1.24
C LEU A 67 -11.57 -4.52 0.39
N LYS A 68 -11.57 -5.11 -0.79
CA LYS A 68 -10.52 -4.97 -1.79
C LYS A 68 -11.10 -4.33 -3.04
N LEU A 69 -10.62 -3.12 -3.30
CA LEU A 69 -11.06 -2.30 -4.41
C LEU A 69 -9.91 -2.19 -5.39
N SER A 70 -10.15 -2.64 -6.62
CA SER A 70 -9.27 -2.41 -7.75
C SER A 70 -9.79 -1.25 -8.60
N SER A 71 -8.87 -0.57 -9.29
CA SER A 71 -9.21 0.39 -10.33
C SER A 71 -8.15 0.35 -11.42
N PRO A 72 -8.54 0.51 -12.71
CA PRO A 72 -7.58 0.75 -13.79
C PRO A 72 -6.70 1.99 -13.53
N ASP A 73 -7.23 3.03 -12.89
CA ASP A 73 -6.45 4.17 -12.43
C ASP A 73 -6.13 4.03 -10.95
N ARG A 74 -4.86 3.72 -10.63
CA ARG A 74 -4.37 3.57 -9.26
C ARG A 74 -4.52 4.83 -8.40
N ASN A 75 -4.79 5.98 -9.01
CA ASN A 75 -5.00 7.24 -8.30
C ASN A 75 -6.48 7.58 -8.13
N GLU A 76 -7.39 6.78 -8.67
CA GLU A 76 -8.82 6.98 -8.47
C GLU A 76 -9.17 6.81 -7.01
N HIS A 77 -9.69 7.85 -6.37
CA HIS A 77 -10.06 7.81 -4.96
C HIS A 77 -11.32 6.96 -4.74
N HIS A 78 -11.33 6.17 -3.68
CA HIS A 78 -12.47 5.32 -3.29
C HIS A 78 -13.23 5.90 -2.09
N ASP A 79 -13.04 7.18 -1.77
CA ASP A 79 -13.61 7.82 -0.59
C ASP A 79 -15.15 7.71 -0.57
N ASP A 80 -15.80 7.78 -1.74
CA ASP A 80 -17.26 7.66 -1.88
C ASP A 80 -17.79 6.27 -1.47
N LEU A 81 -16.95 5.23 -1.58
CA LEU A 81 -17.26 3.87 -1.13
C LEU A 81 -16.95 3.67 0.36
N LEU A 82 -16.09 4.50 0.95
CA LEU A 82 -15.73 4.47 2.37
C LEU A 82 -16.74 5.23 3.24
N LEU A 83 -17.25 6.38 2.76
CA LEU A 83 -18.18 7.21 3.53
C LEU A 83 -19.41 6.45 4.07
N PRO A 84 -20.07 5.55 3.31
CA PRO A 84 -21.20 4.78 3.83
C PRO A 84 -20.84 3.84 5.00
N LEU A 85 -19.57 3.45 5.14
CA LEU A 85 -19.11 2.59 6.23
C LEU A 85 -19.05 3.34 7.55
N GLN A 86 -18.93 4.67 7.51
CA GLN A 86 -18.90 5.50 8.69
C GLN A 86 -20.18 5.29 9.51
N ASP A 87 -20.02 4.96 10.79
CA ASP A 87 -21.11 4.71 11.74
C ASP A 87 -22.09 3.58 11.35
N SER A 88 -21.76 2.77 10.33
CA SER A 88 -22.59 1.63 9.89
C SER A 88 -22.55 0.43 10.85
N GLY A 89 -21.58 0.41 11.78
CA GLY A 89 -21.29 -0.74 12.63
C GLY A 89 -20.55 -1.89 11.92
N VAL A 90 -20.18 -1.72 10.65
CA VAL A 90 -19.26 -2.63 9.95
C VAL A 90 -17.87 -2.57 10.57
N ARG A 91 -17.17 -3.71 10.61
CA ARG A 91 -15.77 -3.79 11.04
C ARG A 91 -14.87 -4.21 9.89
N LEU A 92 -14.06 -3.30 9.36
CA LEU A 92 -13.08 -3.62 8.33
C LEU A 92 -11.88 -4.35 8.95
N VAL A 93 -11.73 -5.64 8.64
CA VAL A 93 -10.56 -6.43 9.05
C VAL A 93 -9.46 -6.42 7.99
N THR A 94 -9.80 -6.09 6.75
CA THR A 94 -8.83 -5.83 5.69
C THR A 94 -9.37 -4.74 4.77
N PHE A 95 -8.51 -3.79 4.40
CA PHE A 95 -8.81 -2.80 3.37
C PHE A 95 -7.67 -2.76 2.35
N SER A 96 -8.03 -2.77 1.07
CA SER A 96 -7.13 -2.48 -0.04
C SER A 96 -7.81 -1.52 -1.00
N GLY A 97 -7.25 -0.32 -1.19
CA GLY A 97 -7.84 0.68 -2.06
C GLY A 97 -7.11 2.02 -2.02
N CYS A 98 -7.62 3.00 -2.76
CA CYS A 98 -7.06 4.35 -2.80
C CYS A 98 -7.89 5.30 -1.93
N VAL A 99 -7.21 6.08 -1.09
CA VAL A 99 -7.82 7.10 -0.22
C VAL A 99 -7.32 8.46 -0.66
N GLY A 100 -8.23 9.43 -0.82
CA GLY A 100 -7.93 10.74 -1.42
C GLY A 100 -8.08 11.92 -0.49
N THR A 101 -8.87 11.77 0.59
CA THR A 101 -9.31 12.89 1.41
C THR A 101 -9.26 12.57 2.89
N SER A 102 -9.14 13.61 3.73
CA SER A 102 -9.23 13.45 5.18
C SER A 102 -10.58 12.86 5.63
N ALA A 103 -11.66 13.12 4.89
CA ALA A 103 -12.97 12.51 5.15
C ALA A 103 -12.94 11.00 4.88
N GLY A 104 -12.30 10.55 3.79
CA GLY A 104 -12.07 9.13 3.53
C GLY A 104 -11.22 8.45 4.60
N VAL A 105 -10.16 9.11 5.08
CA VAL A 105 -9.34 8.61 6.21
C VAL A 105 -10.17 8.51 7.48
N ALA A 106 -10.99 9.51 7.80
CA ALA A 106 -11.85 9.49 8.98
C ALA A 106 -12.90 8.38 8.91
N ALA A 107 -13.53 8.19 7.74
CA ALA A 107 -14.48 7.10 7.51
C ALA A 107 -13.79 5.73 7.69
N LEU A 108 -12.59 5.56 7.11
CA LEU A 108 -11.79 4.35 7.28
C LEU A 108 -11.46 4.12 8.76
N ALA A 109 -10.92 5.12 9.46
CA ALA A 109 -10.57 5.03 10.88
C ALA A 109 -11.77 4.67 11.77
N SER A 110 -12.98 5.12 11.41
CA SER A 110 -14.19 4.84 12.20
C SER A 110 -14.66 3.39 12.13
N CYS A 111 -14.32 2.66 11.07
CA CYS A 111 -14.82 1.30 10.83
C CYS A 111 -13.71 0.23 10.85
N VAL A 112 -12.43 0.60 10.88
CA VAL A 112 -11.32 -0.37 10.95
C VAL A 112 -11.33 -1.14 12.28
N ALA A 113 -11.31 -2.47 12.18
CA ALA A 113 -11.19 -3.36 13.31
C ALA A 113 -9.79 -3.29 13.93
N ARG A 114 -9.67 -3.69 15.20
CA ARG A 114 -8.35 -3.93 15.80
C ARG A 114 -7.63 -5.04 15.02
N ASP A 115 -6.32 -4.86 14.88
CA ASP A 115 -5.42 -5.78 14.18
C ASP A 115 -5.72 -5.93 12.68
N ALA A 116 -6.34 -4.92 12.06
CA ALA A 116 -6.64 -4.96 10.62
C ALA A 116 -5.39 -4.90 9.74
N ASP A 117 -5.51 -5.43 8.53
CA ASP A 117 -4.52 -5.31 7.46
C ASP A 117 -4.94 -4.20 6.47
N LEU A 118 -4.14 -3.15 6.36
CA LEU A 118 -4.46 -1.97 5.55
C LEU A 118 -3.45 -1.80 4.41
N TYR A 119 -3.94 -1.71 3.18
CA TYR A 119 -3.19 -1.44 1.96
C TYR A 119 -3.77 -0.19 1.31
N ILE A 120 -3.13 0.95 1.54
CA ILE A 120 -3.66 2.26 1.13
C ILE A 120 -2.79 2.81 0.01
N ASN A 121 -3.40 3.00 -1.16
CA ASN A 121 -2.83 3.83 -2.21
C ASN A 121 -3.18 5.30 -1.94
N MET A 122 -2.22 6.19 -2.14
CA MET A 122 -2.44 7.64 -2.01
C MET A 122 -1.72 8.38 -3.14
N ALA A 123 -2.44 9.30 -3.77
CA ALA A 123 -1.91 10.15 -4.85
C ALA A 123 -1.38 11.50 -4.33
N ALA A 124 -1.75 11.89 -3.12
CA ALA A 124 -1.34 13.12 -2.45
C ALA A 124 -1.08 12.84 -0.96
N PRO A 125 -0.29 13.66 -0.26
CA PRO A 125 -0.06 13.52 1.18
C PRO A 125 -1.36 13.58 1.98
N LEU A 126 -1.52 12.67 2.94
CA LEU A 126 -2.69 12.59 3.83
C LEU A 126 -2.22 12.37 5.25
N ASP A 127 -2.93 12.97 6.21
CA ASP A 127 -2.75 12.67 7.61
C ASP A 127 -3.45 11.34 7.94
N LEU A 128 -2.64 10.31 8.23
CA LEU A 128 -3.11 8.97 8.58
C LEU A 128 -3.06 8.71 10.09
N SER A 129 -2.80 9.73 10.92
CA SER A 129 -2.65 9.60 12.37
C SER A 129 -3.86 8.96 13.06
N ALA A 130 -5.07 9.18 12.51
CA ALA A 130 -6.30 8.58 13.00
C ALA A 130 -6.33 7.03 12.92
N LEU A 131 -5.46 6.43 12.10
CA LEU A 131 -5.30 4.97 12.01
C LEU A 131 -4.33 4.42 13.06
N GLY A 132 -3.67 5.25 13.86
CA GLY A 132 -2.68 4.81 14.83
C GLY A 132 -3.23 3.81 15.84
N GLY A 133 -2.55 2.67 16.00
CA GLY A 133 -2.90 1.64 16.99
C GLY A 133 -4.11 0.78 16.67
N THR A 134 -4.73 0.91 15.48
CA THR A 134 -5.86 0.06 15.07
C THR A 134 -5.45 -1.09 14.17
N TYR A 135 -4.33 -0.97 13.44
CA TYR A 135 -3.88 -1.98 12.48
C TYR A 135 -2.81 -2.92 13.06
N LYS A 136 -2.76 -4.13 12.51
CA LYS A 136 -1.62 -5.05 12.66
C LYS A 136 -0.57 -4.81 11.58
N TYR A 137 -1.02 -4.45 10.39
CA TYR A 137 -0.16 -4.16 9.25
C TYR A 137 -0.70 -2.97 8.46
N LEU A 138 0.16 -1.99 8.17
CA LEU A 138 -0.15 -0.84 7.34
C LEU A 138 0.87 -0.77 6.21
N CYS A 139 0.41 -0.87 4.97
CA CYS A 139 1.19 -0.66 3.76
C CYS A 139 0.66 0.56 3.03
N ILE A 140 1.51 1.56 2.88
CA ILE A 140 1.22 2.78 2.12
C ILE A 140 1.92 2.69 0.78
N CYS A 141 1.17 2.87 -0.30
CA CYS A 141 1.67 2.90 -1.66
C CYS A 141 1.49 4.32 -2.22
N VAL A 142 2.61 4.97 -2.55
CA VAL A 142 2.61 6.31 -3.14
C VAL A 142 2.96 6.19 -4.61
N SER A 143 1.97 6.34 -5.48
CA SER A 143 2.12 6.19 -6.93
C SER A 143 2.86 7.37 -7.58
N ARG A 144 2.89 8.53 -6.91
CA ARG A 144 3.56 9.74 -7.40
C ARG A 144 4.34 10.40 -6.25
N PRO A 145 5.68 10.47 -6.35
CA PRO A 145 6.46 11.14 -5.33
C PRO A 145 6.05 12.61 -5.19
N PHE A 146 6.06 13.10 -3.96
CA PHE A 146 5.74 14.49 -3.66
C PHE A 146 6.81 15.40 -4.27
N PRO A 147 6.41 16.56 -4.80
CA PRO A 147 7.36 17.54 -5.28
C PRO A 147 8.34 17.92 -4.15
N PRO A 148 9.62 18.23 -4.48
CA PRO A 148 10.57 18.67 -3.48
C PRO A 148 10.03 19.88 -2.70
N PRO A 149 10.44 20.04 -1.44
CA PRO A 149 9.77 20.96 -0.55
C PRO A 149 9.95 22.41 -1.00
N GLY A 150 8.85 23.16 -0.92
CA GLY A 150 8.93 24.62 -0.76
C GLY A 150 9.29 24.96 0.69
N PRO A 151 9.53 26.24 1.02
CA PRO A 151 9.92 26.69 2.37
C PRO A 151 8.91 26.35 3.49
N SER A 152 7.72 25.86 3.15
CA SER A 152 6.64 25.56 4.08
C SER A 152 5.86 24.29 3.70
N SER A 153 6.54 23.29 3.11
CA SER A 153 5.92 21.99 2.86
C SER A 153 5.55 21.31 4.19
N PRO A 154 4.27 21.00 4.42
CA PRO A 154 3.87 20.26 5.61
C PRO A 154 4.55 18.89 5.66
N THR A 155 4.63 18.33 6.85
CA THR A 155 4.99 16.91 7.04
C THR A 155 3.74 16.17 7.46
N TRP A 156 3.57 14.94 6.95
CA TRP A 156 2.42 14.09 7.24
C TRP A 156 2.96 12.76 7.74
N PRO A 157 3.50 12.74 8.96
CA PRO A 157 4.16 11.54 9.48
C PRO A 157 3.15 10.39 9.55
N LEU A 158 3.57 9.21 9.11
CA LEU A 158 2.77 8.00 9.28
C LEU A 158 2.65 7.63 10.77
N PRO A 159 1.60 6.89 11.17
CA PRO A 159 1.49 6.40 12.53
C PRO A 159 2.70 5.54 12.91
N SER A 160 3.16 5.65 14.16
CA SER A 160 4.41 5.03 14.61
C SER A 160 4.31 3.55 14.98
N SER A 161 3.12 3.06 15.32
CA SER A 161 2.94 1.72 15.87
C SER A 161 1.68 1.03 15.34
N PRO A 162 1.80 -0.23 14.87
CA PRO A 162 3.07 -0.90 14.53
C PRO A 162 3.81 -0.17 13.38
N PRO A 163 5.14 -0.34 13.19
CA PRO A 163 5.87 0.38 12.16
C PRO A 163 5.32 0.12 10.74
N PRO A 164 5.00 1.18 9.98
CA PRO A 164 4.34 1.03 8.68
C PRO A 164 5.33 0.56 7.61
N THR A 165 4.80 -0.15 6.61
CA THR A 165 5.48 -0.39 5.34
C THR A 165 5.16 0.75 4.39
N LEU A 166 6.19 1.29 3.72
CA LEU A 166 6.02 2.30 2.69
C LEU A 166 6.61 1.81 1.37
N ALA A 167 5.80 1.85 0.32
CA ALA A 167 6.17 1.61 -1.06
C ALA A 167 6.02 2.92 -1.85
N VAL A 168 7.08 3.33 -2.54
CA VAL A 168 7.09 4.55 -3.37
C VAL A 168 7.37 4.18 -4.82
N GLU A 169 6.48 4.57 -5.73
CA GLU A 169 6.71 4.44 -7.17
C GLU A 169 7.64 5.58 -7.64
N LEU A 170 8.85 5.24 -8.07
CA LEU A 170 9.83 6.17 -8.61
C LEU A 170 9.76 6.16 -10.13
N ALA A 171 9.38 7.29 -10.74
CA ALA A 171 9.04 7.36 -12.15
C ALA A 171 10.27 7.25 -13.07
N ASP A 172 11.35 8.03 -12.84
CA ASP A 172 12.54 8.12 -13.72
C ASP A 172 13.82 8.67 -13.04
N VAL A 173 14.94 8.74 -13.77
CA VAL A 173 16.22 9.37 -13.34
C VAL A 173 15.99 10.87 -13.05
N GLY A 174 16.14 11.28 -11.79
CA GLY A 174 15.75 12.60 -11.26
C GLY A 174 14.50 12.58 -10.38
N SER A 175 13.81 11.43 -10.31
CA SER A 175 12.68 11.17 -9.41
C SER A 175 13.14 10.67 -8.03
N TRP A 176 14.40 10.29 -7.86
CA TRP A 176 14.87 9.73 -6.59
C TRP A 176 14.94 10.78 -5.49
N GLU A 177 15.21 12.06 -5.79
CA GLU A 177 15.17 13.14 -4.81
C GLU A 177 13.75 13.38 -4.31
N ALA A 178 12.76 13.34 -5.22
CA ALA A 178 11.35 13.43 -4.87
C ALA A 178 10.90 12.19 -4.08
N GLY A 179 11.41 11.01 -4.44
CA GLY A 179 11.22 9.76 -3.68
C GLY A 179 11.79 9.84 -2.26
N ALA A 180 13.04 10.27 -2.13
CA ALA A 180 13.68 10.50 -0.84
C ALA A 180 12.88 11.52 -0.01
N HIS A 181 12.45 12.62 -0.64
CA HIS A 181 11.62 13.61 0.04
C HIS A 181 10.30 13.02 0.51
N THR A 182 9.61 12.25 -0.33
CA THR A 182 8.36 11.54 0.01
C THR A 182 8.56 10.64 1.23
N ILE A 183 9.61 9.81 1.23
CA ILE A 183 9.95 8.93 2.34
C ILE A 183 10.21 9.73 3.62
N LEU A 184 10.95 10.84 3.52
CA LEU A 184 11.25 11.70 4.67
C LEU A 184 10.01 12.43 5.22
N SER A 185 9.13 12.90 4.34
CA SER A 185 7.89 13.61 4.71
C SER A 185 6.84 12.68 5.33
N LEU A 186 6.86 11.40 4.96
CA LEU A 186 6.00 10.34 5.52
C LEU A 186 6.68 9.55 6.63
N ALA A 187 7.93 9.86 6.99
CA ALA A 187 8.63 9.13 8.04
C ALA A 187 7.83 9.22 9.35
N PRO A 188 7.56 8.07 10.02
CA PRO A 188 6.89 8.11 11.31
C PRO A 188 7.75 8.90 12.32
N PRO A 189 7.22 9.35 13.47
CA PRO A 189 7.97 10.15 14.43
C PRO A 189 9.31 9.56 14.90
N GLY A 190 9.41 8.22 14.97
CA GLY A 190 10.66 7.50 15.28
C GLY A 190 11.53 7.16 14.07
N LYS A 191 11.12 7.59 12.86
CA LYS A 191 11.74 7.34 11.54
C LYS A 191 12.04 5.87 11.24
N ARG A 192 11.33 4.96 11.90
CA ARG A 192 11.47 3.51 11.71
C ARG A 192 10.27 2.97 10.95
N PHE A 193 10.53 2.41 9.78
CA PHE A 193 9.55 1.70 8.97
C PHE A 193 9.65 0.19 9.23
N GLY A 194 8.55 -0.54 9.08
CA GLY A 194 8.60 -2.00 9.04
C GLY A 194 9.34 -2.49 7.79
N SER A 195 8.99 -1.93 6.64
CA SER A 195 9.66 -2.19 5.37
C SER A 195 9.65 -0.93 4.48
N LEU A 196 10.72 -0.72 3.72
CA LEU A 196 10.77 0.30 2.67
C LEU A 196 10.94 -0.36 1.30
N ARG A 197 10.11 0.05 0.35
CA ARG A 197 10.12 -0.46 -1.02
C ARG A 197 10.07 0.67 -2.03
N CYS A 198 10.78 0.49 -3.14
CA CYS A 198 10.74 1.37 -4.28
C CYS A 198 10.44 0.54 -5.52
N SER A 199 9.44 0.92 -6.29
CA SER A 199 9.07 0.27 -7.56
C SER A 199 8.99 1.31 -8.67
N ARG A 200 8.85 0.86 -9.92
CA ARG A 200 8.44 1.73 -11.03
C ARG A 200 7.00 1.37 -11.37
N GLY A 201 6.14 2.36 -11.60
CA GLY A 201 4.71 2.14 -11.79
C GLY A 201 4.38 1.09 -12.85
N ALA A 202 3.28 0.36 -12.64
CA ALA A 202 2.90 -0.83 -13.41
C ALA A 202 2.74 -0.62 -14.93
N ALA A 203 2.53 0.63 -15.38
CA ALA A 203 2.40 0.97 -16.80
C ALA A 203 3.72 0.88 -17.58
N ALA A 204 4.87 0.90 -16.90
CA ALA A 204 6.17 0.70 -17.53
C ALA A 204 6.52 -0.79 -17.47
N LEU A 205 6.24 -1.53 -18.55
CA LEU A 205 6.77 -2.89 -18.77
C LEU A 205 8.32 -2.95 -18.69
N ASP A 206 8.97 -1.78 -18.72
CA ASP A 206 10.38 -1.61 -18.41
C ASP A 206 10.61 -1.41 -16.90
N ARG A 207 10.69 -2.55 -16.17
CA ARG A 207 10.93 -2.63 -14.71
C ARG A 207 12.08 -1.72 -14.24
N CYS A 208 11.96 -1.25 -13.00
CA CYS A 208 12.81 -0.28 -12.29
C CYS A 208 14.28 -0.24 -12.77
N SER A 209 14.66 0.85 -13.45
CA SER A 209 16.02 1.13 -13.93
C SER A 209 16.77 2.07 -12.99
N LEU A 210 16.50 1.96 -11.68
CA LEU A 210 17.32 2.65 -10.68
C LEU A 210 18.74 2.10 -10.77
N ARG A 211 19.65 2.96 -11.24
CA ARG A 211 21.08 2.64 -11.30
C ARG A 211 21.60 2.44 -9.87
N ALA A 212 22.58 1.57 -9.71
CA ALA A 212 23.21 1.30 -8.42
C ALA A 212 23.67 2.59 -7.73
N ALA A 213 24.26 3.53 -8.48
CA ALA A 213 24.69 4.83 -7.95
C ALA A 213 23.54 5.68 -7.37
N VAL A 214 22.33 5.59 -7.95
CA VAL A 214 21.14 6.29 -7.43
C VAL A 214 20.67 5.66 -6.13
N LEU A 215 20.68 4.33 -6.05
CA LEU A 215 20.33 3.60 -4.82
C LEU A 215 21.31 3.90 -3.68
N VAL A 216 22.61 3.97 -3.96
CA VAL A 216 23.63 4.37 -2.98
C VAL A 216 23.33 5.77 -2.44
N SER A 217 23.07 6.75 -3.32
CA SER A 217 22.73 8.13 -2.90
C SER A 217 21.43 8.19 -2.09
N LEU A 218 20.42 7.41 -2.47
CA LEU A 218 19.15 7.31 -1.73
C LEU A 218 19.39 6.73 -0.33
N LEU A 219 20.10 5.60 -0.21
CA LEU A 219 20.44 4.99 1.06
C LEU A 219 21.24 5.93 1.96
N GLN A 220 22.26 6.61 1.40
CA GLN A 220 23.07 7.60 2.13
C GLN A 220 22.21 8.72 2.69
N ARG A 221 21.32 9.29 1.88
CA ARG A 221 20.45 10.40 2.27
C ARG A 221 19.45 9.97 3.35
N LEU A 222 18.80 8.82 3.19
CA LEU A 222 17.84 8.31 4.16
C LEU A 222 18.52 7.94 5.48
N HIS A 223 19.68 7.27 5.42
CA HIS A 223 20.46 6.92 6.60
C HIS A 223 20.94 8.14 7.37
N ALA A 224 21.49 9.15 6.68
CA ALA A 224 21.93 10.42 7.27
C ALA A 224 20.78 11.21 7.90
N ALA A 225 19.56 11.08 7.36
CA ALA A 225 18.36 11.67 7.95
C ALA A 225 17.80 10.88 9.15
N GLY A 226 18.43 9.75 9.53
CA GLY A 226 18.03 8.90 10.64
C GLY A 226 16.89 7.94 10.34
N VAL A 227 16.57 7.71 9.06
CA VAL A 227 15.56 6.71 8.66
C VAL A 227 16.12 5.31 8.88
N ARG A 228 15.30 4.41 9.40
CA ARG A 228 15.63 3.00 9.67
C ARG A 228 14.51 2.06 9.24
N THR A 229 14.85 0.79 9.03
CA THR A 229 13.91 -0.33 8.89
C THR A 229 13.97 -1.24 10.12
N GLU A 230 12.99 -2.12 10.32
CA GLU A 230 13.00 -3.08 11.45
C GLU A 230 14.07 -4.18 11.33
N THR A 231 14.60 -4.41 10.13
CA THR A 231 15.59 -5.46 9.87
C THR A 231 16.95 -5.17 10.52
N GLU A 232 17.60 -6.21 11.03
CA GLU A 232 18.99 -6.19 11.52
C GLU A 232 19.99 -6.41 10.36
N GLY A 233 21.27 -6.09 10.58
CA GLY A 233 22.34 -6.28 9.60
C GLY A 233 22.90 -4.98 9.03
N ASP A 234 23.48 -5.04 7.83
CA ASP A 234 24.05 -3.88 7.15
C ASP A 234 23.00 -3.13 6.32
N THR A 235 23.22 -1.83 6.13
CA THR A 235 22.42 -1.04 5.19
C THR A 235 22.69 -1.47 3.75
N CYS A 236 21.67 -1.99 3.06
CA CYS A 236 21.78 -2.49 1.69
C CYS A 236 20.45 -2.37 0.91
N ALA A 237 20.51 -2.63 -0.39
CA ALA A 237 19.34 -2.69 -1.25
C ALA A 237 19.31 -3.97 -2.09
N GLU A 238 18.16 -4.63 -2.13
CA GLU A 238 17.95 -5.83 -2.93
C GLU A 238 16.77 -5.68 -3.88
N VAL A 239 16.82 -6.44 -4.97
CA VAL A 239 15.72 -6.53 -5.93
C VAL A 239 15.08 -7.90 -5.84
N ASP A 240 13.78 -7.90 -5.60
CA ASP A 240 12.97 -9.11 -5.60
C ASP A 240 12.62 -9.59 -7.02
N GLU A 241 11.95 -10.73 -7.10
CA GLU A 241 11.59 -11.35 -8.39
C GLU A 241 10.59 -10.52 -9.22
N TRP A 242 9.94 -9.52 -8.61
CA TRP A 242 9.03 -8.60 -9.27
C TRP A 242 9.73 -7.33 -9.76
N GLY A 243 11.02 -7.16 -9.45
CA GLY A 243 11.77 -5.96 -9.81
C GLY A 243 11.50 -4.78 -8.85
N THR A 244 10.93 -5.06 -7.67
CA THR A 244 10.81 -4.07 -6.61
C THR A 244 12.12 -4.02 -5.82
N VAL A 245 12.64 -2.81 -5.63
CA VAL A 245 13.81 -2.57 -4.78
C VAL A 245 13.35 -2.51 -3.33
N ARG A 246 13.81 -3.43 -2.50
CA ARG A 246 13.67 -3.35 -1.05
C ARG A 246 14.89 -2.63 -0.47
N LEU A 247 14.64 -1.65 0.39
CA LEU A 247 15.69 -0.93 1.09
C LEU A 247 15.75 -1.44 2.53
N TRP A 248 16.94 -1.82 2.98
CA TRP A 248 17.21 -2.11 4.38
C TRP A 248 18.16 -1.05 4.91
N ILE A 249 17.70 -0.31 5.91
CA ILE A 249 18.46 0.81 6.48
C ILE A 249 18.59 0.53 7.97
N THR A 250 19.78 0.12 8.37
CA THR A 250 20.08 -0.25 9.74
C THR A 250 20.92 0.84 10.40
N ASP A 251 21.30 0.64 11.65
CA ASP A 251 22.25 1.54 12.33
C ASP A 251 23.70 1.35 11.86
N GLN A 252 23.97 0.29 11.09
CA GLN A 252 25.29 -0.04 10.58
C GLN A 252 25.43 0.45 9.14
N TRP A 253 26.37 1.39 8.97
CA TRP A 253 26.83 1.80 7.66
C TRP A 253 28.07 0.98 7.28
N PRO A 254 28.00 0.13 6.24
CA PRO A 254 29.12 -0.72 5.86
C PRO A 254 30.35 0.10 5.44
N THR A 255 31.54 -0.34 5.87
CA THR A 255 32.82 0.38 5.67
C THR A 255 33.18 0.57 4.19
N GLY A 256 32.70 -0.32 3.30
CA GLY A 256 32.85 -0.22 1.85
C GLY A 256 31.74 0.55 1.13
N GLY A 257 30.76 1.12 1.85
CA GLY A 257 29.51 1.61 1.28
C GLY A 257 28.43 0.53 1.19
N PRO A 258 27.16 0.92 0.97
CA PRO A 258 26.03 0.01 1.05
C PRO A 258 26.12 -1.03 -0.06
N GLU A 259 25.81 -2.28 0.28
CA GLU A 259 25.74 -3.35 -0.71
C GLU A 259 24.53 -3.08 -1.62
N VAL A 260 24.81 -2.83 -2.89
CA VAL A 260 23.82 -2.61 -3.93
C VAL A 260 24.22 -3.49 -5.10
N LEU A 261 23.28 -4.31 -5.57
CA LEU A 261 23.47 -5.12 -6.77
C LEU A 261 23.97 -4.25 -7.92
N SER A 262 24.94 -4.74 -8.68
CA SER A 262 25.44 -4.05 -9.85
C SER A 262 24.34 -3.84 -10.89
N ASP A 263 24.47 -2.83 -11.74
CA ASP A 263 23.51 -2.59 -12.83
C ASP A 263 23.28 -3.84 -13.70
N ALA A 264 24.30 -4.69 -13.85
CA ALA A 264 24.21 -5.96 -14.58
C ALA A 264 23.35 -7.00 -13.83
N GLU A 265 23.50 -7.12 -12.51
CA GLU A 265 22.71 -8.04 -11.68
C GLU A 265 21.27 -7.59 -11.54
N LEU A 266 21.03 -6.28 -11.39
CA LEU A 266 19.71 -5.66 -11.43
C LEU A 266 19.01 -6.00 -12.76
N ARG A 267 19.73 -5.89 -13.88
CA ARG A 267 19.24 -6.32 -15.20
C ARG A 267 19.06 -7.82 -15.31
N TRP A 268 19.90 -8.65 -14.71
CA TRP A 268 19.80 -10.11 -14.82
C TRP A 268 18.60 -10.66 -14.04
N ARG A 269 18.39 -10.21 -12.79
CA ARG A 269 17.20 -10.59 -12.00
C ARG A 269 15.89 -10.18 -12.68
N LYS A 270 15.90 -9.08 -13.44
CA LYS A 270 14.78 -8.68 -14.33
C LYS A 270 14.44 -9.76 -15.38
N TYR A 271 15.42 -10.42 -15.99
CA TYR A 271 15.19 -11.46 -17.00
C TYR A 271 14.71 -12.79 -16.41
N LEU A 272 15.19 -13.17 -15.23
CA LEU A 272 14.76 -14.41 -14.57
C LEU A 272 13.31 -14.33 -14.07
N GLY A 273 12.88 -13.16 -13.57
CA GLY A 273 11.48 -12.93 -13.23
C GLY A 273 10.53 -13.06 -14.43
N TRP A 274 11.01 -12.90 -15.67
CA TRP A 274 10.23 -13.09 -16.89
C TRP A 274 10.09 -14.56 -17.31
N ARG A 275 11.15 -15.38 -17.13
CA ARG A 275 11.10 -16.80 -17.54
C ARG A 275 10.09 -17.61 -16.74
N LYS A 276 9.92 -17.34 -15.45
CA LYS A 276 8.91 -18.00 -14.62
C LYS A 276 7.45 -17.73 -15.04
N PHE A 277 7.19 -16.77 -15.93
CA PHE A 277 5.85 -16.45 -16.45
C PHE A 277 5.58 -17.00 -17.86
N LEU A 278 6.60 -17.56 -18.52
CA LEU A 278 6.51 -18.11 -19.88
C LEU A 278 6.52 -19.65 -19.91
N ASP A 279 6.72 -20.28 -18.76
CA ASP A 279 6.57 -21.72 -18.50
C ASP A 279 5.30 -21.95 -17.65
#